data_AF-A0A973X6V6-F1
#
_entry.id   AF-A0A973X6V6-F1
#
_cell.length_a   1.000
_cell.length_b   1.000
_cell.length_c   1.000
_cell.angle_alpha   90.00
_cell.angle_beta   90.00
_cell.angle_gamma   90.00
#
_symmetry.space_group_name_H-M   'P 1'
#
loop_
_entity.id
_entity.type
_entity.pdbx_description
1 polymer ?
#
loop_
_entity_poly.entity_id
_entity_poly.type
_entity_poly.pdbx_seq_one_letter_code
_entity_poly.pdbx_strand_id
1 'polypeptide(L)'
;IEEEETQVAKQFGVFGATLVTFFLAEMGDKTQIATVALAAKFSDPVWVVVGTTLGMLIADIPAVFVGDRFAAKIPLKLVHGIAAAMFAVMGVLALLNVGNLL
;
A
#
# COMPACT_ATOMS: atom_id res chain seq x y z
N ILE A 1 15.30 -0.96 11.74
CA ILE A 1 14.91 -1.14 10.33
C ILE A 1 16.17 -1.17 9.47
N GLU A 2 16.94 -0.08 9.33
CA GLU A 2 18.17 -0.08 8.51
C GLU A 2 19.20 -1.18 8.88
N GLU A 3 19.44 -1.43 10.17
CA GLU A 3 20.36 -2.50 10.59
C GLU A 3 19.83 -3.93 10.32
N GLU A 4 18.52 -4.15 10.46
CA GLU A 4 17.86 -5.43 10.15
C GLU A 4 17.81 -5.68 8.63
N GLU A 5 17.49 -4.66 7.84
CA GLU A 5 17.46 -4.73 6.37
C GLU A 5 18.84 -5.08 5.81
N THR A 6 19.90 -4.52 6.40
CA THR A 6 21.29 -4.78 5.98
C THR A 6 21.71 -6.23 6.27
N GLN A 7 21.21 -6.82 7.37
CA GLN A 7 21.51 -8.21 7.73
C GLN A 7 20.74 -9.21 6.86
N VAL A 8 19.45 -8.95 6.59
CA VAL A 8 18.63 -9.81 5.72
C VAL A 8 19.14 -9.76 4.26
N ALA A 9 19.53 -8.59 3.76
CA ALA A 9 20.12 -8.44 2.41
C ALA A 9 21.42 -9.21 2.24
N LYS A 10 22.21 -9.36 3.32
CA LYS A 10 23.47 -10.11 3.31
C LYS A 10 23.28 -11.63 3.21
N GLN A 11 22.15 -12.17 3.68
CA GLN A 11 21.84 -13.61 3.64
C GLN A 11 20.96 -14.02 2.45
N PHE A 12 20.01 -13.17 2.02
CA PHE A 12 19.00 -13.51 1.01
C PHE A 12 19.12 -12.72 -0.31
N GLY A 13 20.14 -11.86 -0.44
CA GLY A 13 20.29 -10.94 -1.56
C GLY A 13 19.24 -9.82 -1.56
N VAL A 14 19.40 -8.82 -2.44
CA VAL A 14 18.51 -7.65 -2.50
C VAL A 14 17.06 -8.08 -2.78
N PHE A 15 16.84 -8.99 -3.73
CA PHE A 15 15.50 -9.48 -4.05
C PHE A 15 14.82 -10.18 -2.85
N GLY A 16 15.54 -11.08 -2.17
CA GLY A 16 14.98 -11.82 -1.04
C GLY A 16 14.70 -10.92 0.16
N ALA A 17 15.58 -9.97 0.45
CA ALA A 17 15.35 -9.00 1.51
C ALA A 17 14.17 -8.08 1.22
N THR A 18 14.08 -7.51 0.02
CA THR A 18 12.93 -6.69 -0.36
C THR A 18 11.64 -7.50 -0.33
N LEU A 19 11.64 -8.75 -0.83
CA LEU A 19 10.47 -9.62 -0.80
C LEU A 19 10.01 -9.87 0.64
N VAL A 20 10.90 -10.27 1.54
CA VAL A 20 10.53 -10.58 2.94
C VAL A 20 10.07 -9.33 3.69
N THR A 21 10.78 -8.21 3.55
CA THR A 21 10.42 -6.96 4.23
C THR A 21 9.08 -6.42 3.74
N PHE A 22 8.84 -6.36 2.42
CA PHE A 22 7.55 -5.94 1.89
C PHE A 22 6.44 -6.92 2.26
N PHE A 23 6.70 -8.22 2.16
CA PHE A 23 5.71 -9.23 2.49
C PHE A 23 5.27 -9.12 3.95
N LEU A 24 6.21 -8.99 4.90
CA LEU A 24 5.89 -8.82 6.32
C LEU A 24 5.22 -7.48 6.62
N ALA A 25 5.61 -6.39 5.95
CA ALA A 25 5.00 -5.08 6.13
C ALA A 25 3.56 -5.01 5.59
N GLU A 26 3.28 -5.73 4.50
CA GLU A 26 1.98 -5.74 3.82
C GLU A 26 1.06 -6.89 4.30
N MET A 27 1.59 -7.91 4.99
CA MET A 27 0.80 -9.01 5.55
C MET A 27 -0.18 -8.50 6.61
N GLY A 28 -1.47 -8.66 6.33
CA GLY A 28 -2.55 -8.21 7.22
C GLY A 28 -3.07 -6.80 6.94
N ASP A 29 -2.67 -6.17 5.83
CA ASP A 29 -3.25 -4.88 5.45
C ASP A 29 -4.77 -4.98 5.17
N LYS A 30 -5.45 -3.85 5.31
CA LYS A 30 -6.87 -3.66 5.02
C LYS A 30 -7.25 -4.17 3.63
N THR A 31 -6.36 -4.05 2.66
CA THR A 31 -6.55 -4.56 1.30
C THR A 31 -6.69 -6.09 1.29
N GLN A 32 -5.94 -6.81 2.12
CA GLN A 32 -6.04 -8.27 2.24
C GLN A 32 -7.36 -8.68 2.88
N ILE A 33 -7.79 -8.00 3.96
CA ILE A 33 -9.08 -8.28 4.61
C ILE A 33 -10.25 -7.99 3.66
N ALA A 34 -10.20 -6.88 2.91
CA ALA A 34 -11.20 -6.54 1.91
C ALA A 34 -11.28 -7.58 0.79
N THR A 35 -10.14 -8.04 0.29
CA THR A 35 -10.07 -9.07 -0.76
C THR A 35 -10.63 -10.41 -0.28
N VAL A 36 -10.30 -10.82 0.94
CA VAL A 36 -10.84 -12.06 1.54
C VAL A 36 -12.34 -11.95 1.76
N ALA A 37 -12.85 -10.80 2.25
CA ALA A 37 -14.28 -10.57 2.39
C ALA A 37 -15.02 -10.59 1.05
N LEU A 38 -14.41 -10.03 0.00
CA LEU A 38 -14.94 -10.02 -1.36
C LEU A 38 -14.95 -11.43 -1.95
N ALA A 39 -13.86 -12.19 -1.76
CA ALA A 39 -13.74 -13.59 -2.19
C ALA A 39 -14.69 -14.52 -1.43
N ALA A 40 -15.01 -14.22 -0.17
CA ALA A 40 -16.03 -14.95 0.60
C ALA A 40 -17.46 -14.62 0.15
N LYS A 41 -17.69 -13.43 -0.41
CA LYS A 41 -19.00 -12.97 -0.90
C LYS A 41 -19.32 -13.46 -2.32
N PHE A 42 -18.31 -13.64 -3.17
CA PHE A 42 -18.50 -14.09 -4.55
C PHE A 42 -18.21 -15.58 -4.70
N SER A 43 -19.05 -16.28 -5.47
CA SER A 43 -18.93 -17.73 -5.69
C SER A 43 -17.66 -18.13 -6.44
N ASP A 44 -17.04 -17.18 -7.19
CA ASP A 44 -15.79 -17.37 -7.90
C ASP A 44 -14.67 -16.46 -7.34
N PRO A 45 -13.86 -16.94 -6.38
CA PRO A 45 -12.76 -16.18 -5.80
C PRO A 45 -11.65 -15.86 -6.82
N VAL A 46 -11.56 -16.60 -7.94
CA VAL A 46 -10.58 -16.35 -9.01
C VAL A 46 -10.78 -14.98 -9.64
N TRP A 47 -12.03 -14.58 -9.92
CA TRP A 47 -12.32 -13.28 -10.52
C TRP A 47 -12.02 -12.11 -9.57
N VAL A 48 -12.18 -12.33 -8.27
CA VAL A 48 -11.82 -11.35 -7.23
C VAL A 48 -10.31 -11.12 -7.20
N VAL A 49 -9.51 -12.19 -7.25
CA VAL A 49 -8.05 -12.08 -7.29
C VAL A 49 -7.58 -11.35 -8.54
N VAL A 50 -8.10 -11.73 -9.72
CA VAL A 50 -7.78 -11.07 -10.99
C VAL A 50 -8.16 -9.59 -10.98
N GLY A 51 -9.38 -9.26 -10.54
CA GLY A 51 -9.85 -7.88 -10.45
C GLY A 51 -9.00 -7.03 -9.50
N THR A 52 -8.66 -7.55 -8.33
CA THR A 52 -7.83 -6.84 -7.34
C THR A 52 -6.40 -6.65 -7.86
N THR A 53 -5.83 -7.67 -8.50
CA THR A 53 -4.48 -7.62 -9.09
C THR A 53 -4.41 -6.56 -10.18
N LEU A 54 -5.36 -6.58 -11.11
CA LEU A 54 -5.43 -5.58 -12.18
C LEU A 54 -5.70 -4.17 -11.64
N GLY A 55 -6.58 -4.04 -10.64
CA GLY A 55 -6.86 -2.77 -9.98
C GLY A 55 -5.62 -2.15 -9.34
N MET A 56 -4.84 -2.93 -8.60
CA MET A 56 -3.58 -2.49 -8.02
C MET A 56 -2.56 -2.11 -9.09
N LEU A 57 -2.36 -2.94 -10.11
CA LEU A 57 -1.46 -2.63 -11.24
C LEU A 57 -1.82 -1.29 -11.91
N ILE A 58 -3.11 -1.04 -12.15
CA ILE A 58 -3.58 0.20 -12.77
C ILE A 58 -3.36 1.41 -11.86
N ALA A 59 -3.47 1.24 -10.54
CA ALA A 59 -3.20 2.32 -9.59
C ALA A 59 -1.70 2.62 -9.44
N ASP A 60 -0.89 1.57 -9.32
CA ASP A 60 0.52 1.67 -8.95
C ASP A 60 1.42 2.02 -10.13
N ILE A 61 1.19 1.45 -11.33
CA ILE A 61 2.06 1.70 -12.50
C ILE A 61 2.15 3.19 -12.84
N PRO A 62 1.03 3.93 -12.97
CA PRO A 62 1.07 5.37 -13.24
C PRO A 62 1.68 6.14 -12.07
N ALA A 63 1.38 5.74 -10.83
CA ALA A 63 1.92 6.38 -9.63
C ALA A 63 3.45 6.26 -9.57
N VAL A 64 4.01 5.09 -9.89
CA VAL A 64 5.46 4.86 -9.95
C VAL A 64 6.09 5.62 -11.11
N PHE A 65 5.47 5.63 -12.29
CA PHE A 65 6.02 6.35 -13.45
C PHE A 65 6.06 7.87 -13.24
N VAL A 66 5.00 8.43 -12.64
CA VAL A 66 4.96 9.83 -12.22
C VAL A 66 5.95 10.05 -11.08
N GLY A 67 5.98 9.14 -10.10
CA GLY A 67 6.90 9.17 -8.97
C GLY A 67 8.36 9.28 -9.42
N ASP A 68 8.83 8.42 -10.31
CA ASP A 68 10.20 8.42 -10.82
C ASP A 68 10.57 9.75 -11.49
N ARG A 69 9.66 10.31 -12.30
CA ARG A 69 9.89 11.57 -13.03
C ARG A 69 9.91 12.80 -12.11
N PHE A 70 9.17 12.77 -11.00
CA PHE A 70 9.02 13.92 -10.10
C PHE A 70 9.79 13.76 -8.77
N ALA A 71 10.24 12.56 -8.40
CA ALA A 71 10.93 12.27 -7.15
C ALA A 71 12.19 13.10 -6.96
N ALA A 72 12.94 13.37 -8.03
CA ALA A 72 14.14 14.20 -7.99
C ALA A 72 13.87 15.70 -7.74
N LYS A 73 12.61 16.16 -7.89
CA LYS A 73 12.24 17.59 -7.80
C LYS A 73 11.32 17.92 -6.63
N ILE A 74 10.73 16.92 -5.97
CA ILE A 74 9.79 17.16 -4.87
C ILE A 74 10.55 17.13 -3.53
N PRO A 75 10.54 18.21 -2.74
CA PRO A 75 11.16 18.22 -1.42
C PRO A 75 10.36 17.33 -0.46
N LEU A 76 11.07 16.46 0.28
CA LEU A 76 10.48 15.49 1.23
C LEU A 76 9.57 16.14 2.29
N LYS A 77 9.81 17.41 2.65
CA LYS A 77 8.95 18.18 3.57
C LYS A 77 7.54 18.37 3.02
N LEU A 78 7.38 18.60 1.72
CA LEU A 78 6.06 18.72 1.10
C LEU A 78 5.33 17.38 1.09
N VAL A 79 6.03 16.29 0.77
CA VAL A 79 5.45 14.93 0.78
C VAL A 79 4.89 14.60 2.17
N HIS A 80 5.69 14.80 3.22
CA HIS A 80 5.26 14.56 4.59
C HIS A 80 4.11 15.49 5.00
N GLY A 81 4.15 16.77 4.63
CA GLY A 81 3.08 17.72 4.93
C GLY A 81 1.75 17.33 4.30
N ILE A 82 1.76 16.91 3.04
CA ILE A 82 0.57 16.43 2.33
C ILE A 82 0.06 15.13 2.95
N ALA A 83 0.94 14.17 3.23
CA ALA A 83 0.56 12.92 3.89
C ALA A 83 -0.08 13.17 5.26
N ALA A 84 0.54 14.03 6.09
CA ALA A 84 0.00 14.41 7.39
C ALA A 84 -1.37 15.08 7.28
N ALA A 85 -1.55 15.99 6.30
CA ALA A 85 -2.84 16.62 6.05
C ALA A 85 -3.91 15.60 5.62
N MET A 86 -3.59 14.67 4.71
CA MET A 86 -4.50 13.61 4.31
C MET A 86 -4.90 12.72 5.49
N PHE A 87 -3.94 12.33 6.34
CA PHE A 87 -4.22 11.54 7.54
C PHE A 87 -5.09 12.31 8.55
N ALA A 88 -4.83 13.61 8.75
CA ALA A 88 -5.64 14.45 9.62
C ALA A 88 -7.09 14.54 9.11
N VAL A 89 -7.28 14.76 7.81
CA VAL A 89 -8.60 14.80 7.18
C VAL A 89 -9.33 13.47 7.34
N MET A 90 -8.67 12.35 7.02
CA MET A 90 -9.22 11.01 7.18
C MET A 90 -9.61 10.74 8.65
N GLY A 91 -8.76 11.12 9.60
CA GLY A 91 -9.03 10.99 11.04
C GLY A 91 -10.23 11.81 11.51
N VAL A 92 -10.37 13.05 11.04
CA VAL A 92 -11.53 13.89 11.33
C VAL A 92 -12.81 13.31 10.72
N LEU A 93 -12.77 12.87 9.46
CA LEU A 93 -13.92 12.24 8.81
C LEU A 93 -14.36 10.95 9.53
N ALA A 94 -13.41 10.15 10.00
CA ALA A 94 -13.69 8.97 10.81
C ALA A 94 -14.30 9.34 12.17
N LEU A 95 -13.78 10.37 12.85
CA LEU A 95 -14.33 10.87 14.13
C LEU A 95 -15.76 11.39 13.99
N LEU A 96 -16.06 12.06 12.88
CA LEU A 96 -17.40 12.54 12.55
C LEU A 96 -18.35 11.41 12.08
N ASN A 97 -17.87 10.17 12.05
CA ASN A 97 -18.60 8.97 11.63
C ASN A 97 -19.29 9.14 10.26
N VAL A 98 -18.63 9.85 9.34
CA VAL A 98 -19.13 10.08 7.98
C VAL A 98 -19.29 8.75 7.22
N GLY A 99 -18.56 7.70 7.63
CA GLY A 99 -18.72 6.34 7.11
C GLY A 99 -20.09 5.70 7.38
N ASN A 100 -20.90 6.24 8.29
CA ASN A 100 -22.27 5.77 8.53
C ASN A 100 -23.33 6.47 7.65
N LEU A 101 -22.91 7.44 6.81
CA LEU A 101 -23.77 8.24 5.94
C LEU A 101 -23.66 7.87 4.43
N LEU A 102 -22.72 6.98 4.07
CA LEU A 102 -22.54 6.35 2.77
C LEU A 102 -23.05 4.90 2.81
#